data_AF-A0A947P6V7-F1
#
_entry.id   AF-A0A947P6V7-F1
#
_cell.length_a   1.000
_cell.length_b   1.000
_cell.length_c   1.000
_cell.angle_alpha   90.00
_cell.angle_beta   90.00
_cell.angle_gamma   90.00
#
_symmetry.space_group_name_H-M   'P 1'
#
loop_
_entity.id
_entity.type
_entity.pdbx_description
1 polymer ?
#
loop_
_entity_poly.entity_id
_entity_poly.type
_entity_poly.pdbx_seq_one_letter_code
_entity_poly.pdbx_strand_id
1 'polypeptide(L)'
;MKRSKAHKAYYIEVVVFYAGAGEIKLFFSRFSKRSKWHLLVTTDLTLSYNKALKLYNNRWTIEVMFKELKQYLNFGKCQSNDFDAQIADTTISLITYTILSLHKQVVEYIPLGQVFRKWKDQLLESTLAERLWRLFVGLILSFIQIFELDMGIEELLKKIFQTQQGNQIIKQLLIGQSVEPLLERY
;
A
#
# COMPACT_ATOMS: atom_id res chain seq x y z
N MET A 1 14.16 10.42 -43.26
CA MET A 1 14.04 9.87 -41.89
C MET A 1 14.20 11.00 -40.88
N LYS A 2 13.21 11.24 -40.02
CA LYS A 2 13.23 12.35 -39.05
C LYS A 2 13.96 11.93 -37.78
N ARG A 3 14.56 12.88 -37.05
CA ARG A 3 15.24 12.64 -35.77
C ARG A 3 14.57 13.45 -34.66
N SER A 4 14.14 12.77 -33.61
CA SER A 4 13.76 13.40 -32.35
C SER A 4 14.99 13.56 -31.46
N LYS A 5 15.37 14.81 -31.17
CA LYS A 5 16.44 15.11 -30.20
C LYS A 5 16.00 14.81 -28.77
N ALA A 6 14.76 15.14 -28.43
CA ALA A 6 14.20 14.96 -27.09
C ALA A 6 14.23 13.50 -26.60
N HIS A 7 13.91 12.56 -27.49
CA HIS A 7 13.87 11.13 -27.15
C HIS A 7 15.02 10.33 -27.76
N LYS A 8 16.03 11.01 -28.32
CA LYS A 8 17.20 10.39 -28.99
C LYS A 8 16.80 9.28 -29.99
N ALA A 9 15.68 9.46 -30.69
CA ALA A 9 15.09 8.45 -31.56
C ALA A 9 15.05 8.90 -33.02
N TYR A 10 15.17 7.95 -33.94
CA TYR A 10 14.88 8.16 -35.36
C TYR A 10 13.48 7.63 -35.65
N TYR A 11 12.72 8.36 -36.45
CA TYR A 11 11.35 7.97 -36.76
C TYR A 11 10.94 8.29 -38.20
N ILE A 12 9.90 7.58 -38.64
CA ILE A 12 9.15 7.79 -39.87
C ILE A 12 7.68 7.86 -39.47
N GLU A 13 6.95 8.80 -40.07
CA GLU A 13 5.51 8.91 -39.89
C GLU A 13 4.82 8.66 -41.23
N VAL A 14 3.73 7.90 -41.20
CA VAL A 14 2.95 7.53 -42.39
C VAL A 14 1.48 7.57 -42.01
N VAL A 15 0.64 8.19 -42.83
CA VAL A 15 -0.81 8.09 -42.69
C VAL A 15 -1.29 6.99 -43.64
N VAL A 16 -2.09 6.07 -43.13
CA VAL A 16 -2.65 4.95 -43.90
C VAL A 16 -4.13 4.81 -43.59
N PHE A 17 -4.89 4.29 -44.55
CA PHE A 17 -6.25 3.87 -44.31
C PHE A 17 -6.27 2.42 -43.81
N TYR A 18 -6.95 2.16 -42.69
CA TYR A 18 -7.11 0.82 -42.13
C TYR A 18 -8.59 0.44 -42.08
N ALA A 19 -8.93 -0.69 -42.68
CA ALA A 19 -10.29 -1.20 -42.73
C ALA A 19 -10.85 -1.37 -41.29
N GLY A 20 -11.93 -0.65 -40.98
CA GLY A 20 -12.59 -0.65 -39.67
C GLY A 20 -12.16 0.46 -38.71
N ALA A 21 -10.98 1.07 -38.89
CA ALA A 21 -10.52 2.20 -38.06
C ALA A 21 -10.45 3.55 -38.80
N GLY A 22 -10.59 3.53 -40.13
CA GLY A 22 -10.47 4.72 -40.97
C GLY A 22 -9.02 5.14 -41.18
N GLU A 23 -8.77 6.45 -41.28
CA GLU A 23 -7.42 6.98 -41.41
C GLU A 23 -6.69 6.94 -40.06
N ILE A 24 -5.51 6.31 -40.06
CA ILE A 24 -4.64 6.20 -38.88
C ILE A 24 -3.24 6.70 -39.22
N LYS A 25 -2.55 7.22 -38.21
CA LYS A 25 -1.15 7.62 -38.31
C LYS A 25 -0.26 6.59 -37.62
N LEU A 26 0.74 6.12 -38.37
CA LEU A 26 1.77 5.20 -37.94
C LEU A 26 3.06 5.97 -37.67
N PHE A 27 3.72 5.67 -36.55
CA PHE A 27 5.07 6.11 -36.26
C PHE A 27 5.99 4.90 -36.10
N PHE A 28 6.89 4.72 -37.06
CA PHE A 28 7.97 3.75 -36.95
C PHE A 28 9.15 4.41 -36.27
N SER A 29 9.62 3.89 -35.14
CA SER A 29 10.71 4.46 -34.36
C SER A 29 11.82 3.47 -34.03
N ARG A 30 13.05 3.97 -33.92
CA ARG A 30 14.21 3.24 -33.41
C ARG A 30 15.08 4.15 -32.55
N PHE A 31 15.57 3.63 -31.42
CA PHE A 31 16.33 4.40 -30.42
C PHE A 31 17.86 4.31 -30.63
N SER A 32 18.32 3.38 -31.46
CA SER A 32 19.71 3.24 -31.88
C SER A 32 19.78 2.80 -33.35
N LYS A 33 20.93 2.99 -34.00
CA LYS A 33 21.15 2.51 -35.37
C LYS A 33 20.97 0.99 -35.49
N ARG A 34 21.27 0.25 -34.41
CA ARG A 34 21.17 -1.21 -34.33
C ARG A 34 19.90 -1.72 -33.61
N SER A 35 19.06 -0.84 -33.07
CA SER A 35 17.86 -1.28 -32.35
C SER A 35 16.76 -1.72 -33.33
N LYS A 36 15.91 -2.64 -32.86
CA LYS A 36 14.68 -3.01 -33.56
C LYS A 36 13.77 -1.80 -33.74
N TRP A 37 12.97 -1.85 -34.81
CA TRP A 37 11.92 -0.87 -35.06
C TRP A 37 10.71 -1.14 -34.18
N HIS A 38 10.10 -0.08 -33.66
CA HIS A 38 8.88 -0.10 -32.88
C HIS A 38 7.82 0.67 -33.66
N LEU A 39 6.59 0.17 -33.66
CA LEU A 39 5.46 0.82 -34.30
C LEU A 39 4.54 1.39 -33.22
N LEU A 40 4.27 2.69 -33.31
CA LEU A 40 3.18 3.34 -32.58
C LEU A 40 2.07 3.66 -33.57
N VAL A 41 0.83 3.40 -33.17
CA VAL A 41 -0.36 3.66 -33.99
C VAL A 41 -1.25 4.62 -33.24
N THR A 42 -1.82 5.60 -33.95
CA THR A 42 -2.80 6.53 -33.39
C THR A 42 -3.88 6.85 -34.42
N THR A 43 -5.09 7.07 -33.94
CA THR A 43 -6.21 7.61 -34.73
C THR A 43 -6.16 9.14 -34.83
N ASP A 44 -5.34 9.81 -34.01
CA ASP A 44 -5.16 11.26 -34.06
C ASP A 44 -4.12 11.65 -35.12
N LEU A 45 -4.62 12.11 -36.27
CA LEU A 45 -3.81 12.56 -37.40
C LEU A 45 -3.09 13.89 -37.15
N THR A 46 -3.38 14.61 -36.08
CA THR A 46 -2.72 15.88 -35.73
C THR A 46 -1.53 15.66 -34.79
N LEU A 47 -1.47 14.49 -34.16
CA LEU A 47 -0.45 14.17 -33.16
C LEU A 47 0.95 14.16 -33.79
N SER A 48 1.91 14.74 -33.07
CA SER A 48 3.33 14.68 -33.44
C SER A 48 4.02 13.52 -32.74
N TYR A 49 5.08 12.98 -33.36
CA TYR A 49 5.82 11.83 -32.81
C TYR A 49 6.26 12.01 -31.35
N ASN A 50 6.76 13.20 -30.99
CA ASN A 50 7.22 13.45 -29.61
C ASN A 50 6.05 13.42 -28.61
N LYS A 51 4.89 13.97 -28.98
CA LYS A 51 3.68 13.91 -28.13
C LYS A 51 3.16 12.48 -28.05
N ALA A 52 3.11 11.77 -29.17
CA ALA A 52 2.70 10.37 -29.24
C ALA A 52 3.57 9.48 -28.35
N LEU A 53 4.90 9.63 -28.43
CA LEU A 53 5.82 8.87 -27.60
C LEU A 53 5.70 9.24 -26.11
N LYS A 54 5.52 10.52 -25.78
CA LYS A 54 5.28 10.95 -24.40
C LYS A 54 4.00 10.35 -23.83
N LEU A 55 2.91 10.35 -24.59
CA LEU A 55 1.65 9.71 -24.20
C LEU A 55 1.82 8.21 -24.06
N TYR A 56 2.53 7.57 -25.00
CA TYR A 56 2.81 6.14 -24.93
C TYR A 56 3.66 5.77 -23.70
N ASN A 57 4.58 6.63 -23.27
CA ASN A 57 5.37 6.39 -22.05
C ASN A 57 4.50 6.26 -20.80
N ASN A 58 3.31 6.88 -20.76
CA ASN A 58 2.37 6.69 -19.65
C ASN A 58 1.88 5.24 -19.53
N ARG A 59 1.94 4.45 -20.61
CA ARG A 59 1.60 3.02 -20.59
C ARG A 59 2.51 2.23 -19.63
N TRP A 60 3.78 2.61 -19.53
CA TRP A 60 4.74 1.94 -18.63
C TRP A 60 4.36 2.13 -17.16
N THR A 61 3.69 3.24 -16.82
CA THR A 61 3.21 3.52 -15.47
C THR A 61 2.28 2.42 -14.96
N ILE A 62 1.45 1.83 -15.83
CA ILE A 62 0.56 0.72 -15.47
C ILE A 62 1.36 -0.54 -15.13
N GLU A 63 2.45 -0.82 -15.85
CA GLU A 63 3.33 -1.96 -15.54
C GLU A 63 4.00 -1.79 -14.17
N VAL A 64 4.44 -0.56 -13.86
CA VAL A 64 5.00 -0.22 -12.55
C VAL A 64 3.96 -0.37 -11.46
N MET A 65 2.74 0.14 -11.67
CA MET A 65 1.61 -0.02 -10.75
C MET A 65 1.32 -1.50 -10.48
N PHE A 66 1.19 -2.34 -11.51
CA PHE A 66 0.94 -3.77 -11.33
C PHE A 66 2.09 -4.49 -10.63
N LYS A 67 3.33 -4.08 -10.88
CA LYS A 67 4.49 -4.61 -10.16
C LYS A 67 4.41 -4.26 -8.67
N GLU A 68 4.12 -3.01 -8.33
CA GLU A 68 4.02 -2.54 -6.94
C GLU A 68 2.82 -3.19 -6.21
N LEU A 69 1.67 -3.30 -6.88
CA LEU A 69 0.49 -4.03 -6.38
C LEU A 69 0.83 -5.48 -6.02
N LYS A 70 1.49 -6.22 -6.91
CA LYS A 70 1.87 -7.62 -6.64
C LYS A 70 2.90 -7.75 -5.53
N GLN A 71 3.88 -6.82 -5.48
CA GLN A 71 4.99 -6.88 -4.54
C GLN A 71 4.59 -6.46 -3.13
N TYR A 72 3.75 -5.44 -2.99
CA TYR A 72 3.44 -4.83 -1.71
C TYR A 72 2.02 -5.13 -1.24
N LEU A 73 1.04 -5.18 -2.14
CA LEU A 73 -0.38 -5.31 -1.80
C LEU A 73 -0.92 -6.73 -2.02
N ASN A 74 -0.06 -7.73 -2.22
CA ASN A 74 -0.44 -9.13 -2.47
C ASN A 74 -1.49 -9.31 -3.57
N PHE A 75 -1.55 -8.38 -4.52
CA PHE A 75 -2.53 -8.38 -5.59
C PHE A 75 -2.51 -9.70 -6.37
N GLY A 76 -3.66 -10.35 -6.47
CA GLY A 76 -3.84 -11.62 -7.16
C GLY A 76 -3.36 -12.85 -6.37
N LYS A 77 -3.13 -12.74 -5.06
CA LYS A 77 -2.80 -13.88 -4.18
C LYS A 77 -3.99 -14.36 -3.33
N CYS A 78 -5.18 -13.80 -3.51
CA CYS A 78 -6.39 -14.29 -2.87
C CYS A 78 -6.63 -15.76 -3.25
N GLN A 79 -6.77 -16.64 -2.25
CA GLN A 79 -7.05 -18.07 -2.42
C GLN A 79 -8.52 -18.41 -2.09
N SER A 80 -9.39 -17.40 -2.00
CA SER A 80 -10.81 -17.63 -1.77
C SER A 80 -11.44 -18.31 -3.00
N ASN A 81 -12.29 -19.30 -2.75
CA ASN A 81 -13.07 -19.97 -3.81
C ASN A 81 -14.31 -19.17 -4.22
N ASP A 82 -14.64 -18.11 -3.48
CA ASP A 82 -15.74 -17.21 -3.79
C ASP A 82 -15.28 -16.08 -4.72
N PHE A 83 -16.06 -15.82 -5.76
CA PHE A 83 -15.72 -14.82 -6.78
C PHE A 83 -15.89 -13.39 -6.24
N ASP A 84 -16.90 -13.16 -5.41
CA ASP A 84 -17.12 -11.84 -4.80
C ASP A 84 -15.97 -11.49 -3.86
N ALA A 85 -15.46 -12.46 -3.10
CA ALA A 85 -14.25 -12.29 -2.29
C ALA A 85 -13.01 -11.94 -3.14
N GLN A 86 -12.84 -12.51 -4.35
CA GLN A 86 -11.73 -12.16 -5.24
C GLN A 86 -11.87 -10.75 -5.83
N ILE A 87 -13.10 -10.34 -6.17
CA ILE A 87 -13.39 -8.97 -6.61
C ILE A 87 -13.10 -8.00 -5.47
N ALA A 88 -13.57 -8.29 -4.25
CA ALA A 88 -13.34 -7.47 -3.08
C ALA A 88 -11.85 -7.29 -2.79
N ASP A 89 -11.06 -8.38 -2.77
CA ASP A 89 -9.60 -8.32 -2.55
C ASP A 89 -8.88 -7.47 -3.61
N THR A 90 -9.22 -7.67 -4.88
CA THR A 90 -8.69 -6.90 -6.01
C THR A 90 -9.04 -5.41 -5.87
N THR A 91 -10.30 -5.11 -5.52
CA THR A 91 -10.81 -3.74 -5.40
C THR A 91 -10.17 -3.02 -4.22
N ILE A 92 -10.07 -3.68 -3.07
CA ILE A 92 -9.39 -3.15 -1.88
C ILE A 92 -7.94 -2.84 -2.21
N SER A 93 -7.22 -3.76 -2.85
CA SER A 93 -5.83 -3.56 -3.25
C SER A 93 -5.66 -2.33 -4.16
N LEU A 94 -6.54 -2.12 -5.12
CA LEU A 94 -6.50 -0.96 -6.04
C LEU A 94 -6.84 0.35 -5.33
N ILE A 95 -7.83 0.36 -4.44
CA ILE A 95 -8.20 1.53 -3.62
C ILE A 95 -7.04 1.90 -2.70
N THR A 96 -6.45 0.93 -1.99
CA THR A 96 -5.30 1.15 -1.11
C THR A 96 -4.12 1.73 -1.89
N TYR A 97 -3.82 1.20 -3.08
CA TYR A 97 -2.78 1.76 -3.96
C TYR A 97 -3.07 3.22 -4.34
N THR A 98 -4.33 3.54 -4.66
CA THR A 98 -4.74 4.89 -5.05
C THR A 98 -4.52 5.88 -3.90
N ILE A 99 -4.96 5.52 -2.69
CA ILE A 99 -4.78 6.34 -1.49
C ILE A 99 -3.28 6.56 -1.21
N LEU A 100 -2.48 5.50 -1.26
CA LEU A 100 -1.03 5.60 -1.04
C LEU A 100 -0.34 6.46 -2.11
N SER A 101 -0.73 6.32 -3.38
CA SER A 101 -0.18 7.14 -4.45
C SER A 101 -0.55 8.62 -4.30
N LEU A 102 -1.76 8.91 -3.84
CA LEU A 102 -2.18 10.29 -3.55
C LEU A 102 -1.40 10.86 -2.36
N HIS A 103 -1.27 10.10 -1.29
CA HIS A 103 -0.48 10.51 -0.12
C HIS A 103 0.97 10.81 -0.49
N LYS A 104 1.59 9.96 -1.32
CA LYS A 104 2.92 10.22 -1.87
C LYS A 104 2.98 11.55 -2.64
N GLN A 105 2.00 11.86 -3.49
CA GLN A 105 1.99 13.12 -4.25
C GLN A 105 1.86 14.35 -3.35
N VAL A 106 1.14 14.24 -2.23
CA VAL A 106 0.83 15.37 -1.35
C VAL A 106 1.91 15.60 -0.28
N VAL A 107 2.51 14.53 0.25
CA VAL A 107 3.26 14.60 1.52
C VAL A 107 4.77 14.36 1.37
N GLU A 108 5.23 13.53 0.43
CA GLU A 108 6.62 13.06 0.44
C GLU A 108 7.22 12.77 -0.96
N TYR A 109 8.44 13.27 -1.23
CA TYR A 109 9.26 12.86 -2.40
C TYR A 109 9.91 11.47 -2.20
N ILE A 110 9.18 10.52 -1.59
CA ILE A 110 9.70 9.21 -1.20
C ILE A 110 9.12 8.10 -2.12
N PRO A 111 9.88 7.04 -2.44
CA PRO A 111 9.37 5.91 -3.23
C PRO A 111 8.14 5.25 -2.58
N LEU A 112 7.18 4.80 -3.40
CA LEU A 112 5.87 4.32 -2.91
C LEU A 112 6.01 3.10 -1.99
N GLY A 113 6.97 2.22 -2.26
CA GLY A 113 7.25 1.06 -1.41
C GLY A 113 7.72 1.41 0.01
N GLN A 114 8.33 2.58 0.24
CA GLN A 114 8.70 3.00 1.60
C GLN A 114 7.49 3.52 2.37
N VAL A 115 6.63 4.30 1.70
CA VAL A 115 5.34 4.74 2.25
C VAL A 115 4.51 3.51 2.66
N PHE A 116 4.44 2.50 1.79
CA PHE A 116 3.72 1.26 2.10
C PHE A 116 4.25 0.56 3.35
N ARG A 117 5.58 0.37 3.48
CA ARG A 117 6.18 -0.30 4.64
C ARG A 117 5.87 0.44 5.94
N LYS A 118 6.08 1.76 5.97
CA LYS A 118 5.78 2.61 7.12
C LYS A 118 4.33 2.49 7.57
N TRP A 119 3.39 2.57 6.62
CA TRP A 119 1.96 2.45 6.92
C TRP A 119 1.59 1.03 7.37
N LYS A 120 2.16 0.00 6.76
CA LYS A 120 1.96 -1.39 7.18
C LYS A 120 2.41 -1.59 8.63
N ASP A 121 3.59 -1.08 8.99
CA ASP A 121 4.14 -1.21 10.33
C ASP A 121 3.26 -0.46 11.35
N GLN A 122 2.84 0.77 11.04
CA GLN A 122 1.89 1.54 11.87
C GLN A 122 0.54 0.83 12.04
N LEU A 123 0.00 0.23 10.98
CA LEU A 123 -1.26 -0.49 11.03
C LEU A 123 -1.13 -1.78 11.86
N LEU A 124 -0.01 -2.49 11.74
CA LEU A 124 0.30 -3.67 12.54
C LEU A 124 0.47 -3.32 14.02
N GLU A 125 1.18 -2.24 14.35
CA GLU A 125 1.33 -1.75 15.71
C GLU A 125 -0.05 -1.42 16.32
N SER A 126 -0.88 -0.67 15.60
CA SER A 126 -2.23 -0.32 16.05
C SER A 126 -3.12 -1.55 16.24
N THR A 127 -3.12 -2.50 15.31
CA THR A 127 -3.94 -3.72 15.42
C THR A 127 -3.46 -4.65 16.53
N LEU A 128 -2.15 -4.77 16.77
CA LEU A 128 -1.61 -5.51 17.91
C LEU A 128 -1.96 -4.83 19.23
N ALA A 129 -1.83 -3.51 19.31
CA ALA A 129 -2.21 -2.75 20.50
C ALA A 129 -3.70 -2.95 20.84
N GLU A 130 -4.59 -2.87 19.85
CA GLU A 130 -6.02 -3.13 20.04
C GLU A 130 -6.30 -4.56 20.49
N ARG A 131 -5.61 -5.56 19.93
CA ARG A 131 -5.76 -6.97 20.32
C ARG A 131 -5.26 -7.22 21.74
N LEU A 132 -4.09 -6.70 22.10
CA LEU A 132 -3.54 -6.80 23.45
C LEU A 132 -4.44 -6.10 24.47
N TRP A 133 -5.00 -4.95 24.13
CA TRP A 133 -5.97 -4.25 24.98
C TRP A 133 -7.22 -5.09 25.23
N ARG A 134 -7.80 -5.70 24.19
CA ARG A 134 -8.96 -6.59 24.33
C ARG A 134 -8.65 -7.81 25.21
N LEU A 135 -7.47 -8.41 25.06
CA LEU A 135 -7.01 -9.52 25.90
C LEU A 135 -6.86 -9.08 27.36
N PHE A 136 -6.24 -7.93 27.60
CA PHE A 136 -6.05 -7.37 28.94
C PHE A 136 -7.40 -7.11 29.64
N VAL A 137 -8.34 -6.46 28.95
CA VAL A 137 -9.70 -6.23 29.46
C VAL A 137 -10.42 -7.55 29.75
N GLY A 138 -10.31 -8.53 28.85
CA GLY A 138 -10.91 -9.85 29.03
C GLY A 138 -10.36 -10.60 30.25
N LEU A 139 -9.04 -10.53 30.49
CA LEU A 139 -8.42 -11.13 31.68
C LEU A 139 -8.93 -10.48 32.97
N ILE A 140 -9.02 -9.15 33.01
CA ILE A 140 -9.54 -8.42 34.18
C ILE A 140 -10.99 -8.81 34.47
N LEU A 141 -11.84 -8.91 33.44
CA LEU A 141 -13.22 -9.36 33.60
C LEU A 141 -13.30 -10.78 34.18
N SER A 142 -12.48 -11.70 33.67
CA SER A 142 -12.39 -13.05 34.21
C SER A 142 -11.97 -13.05 35.68
N PHE A 143 -11.03 -12.19 36.08
CA PHE A 143 -10.61 -12.06 37.49
C PHE A 143 -11.75 -11.53 38.37
N ILE A 144 -12.44 -10.47 37.94
CA ILE A 144 -13.61 -9.92 38.65
C ILE A 144 -14.66 -11.01 38.86
N GLN A 145 -14.91 -11.82 37.82
CA GLN A 145 -15.89 -12.90 37.88
C GLN A 145 -15.45 -14.07 38.78
N ILE A 146 -14.19 -14.50 38.69
CA ILE A 146 -13.65 -15.61 39.50
C ILE A 146 -13.62 -15.25 40.98
N PHE A 147 -13.30 -14.00 41.31
CA PHE A 147 -13.19 -13.51 42.68
C PHE A 147 -14.47 -12.83 43.19
N GLU A 148 -15.57 -12.91 42.45
CA GLU A 148 -16.88 -12.34 42.80
C GLU A 148 -16.80 -10.88 43.28
N LEU A 149 -16.00 -10.07 42.60
CA LEU A 149 -15.78 -8.68 43.00
C LEU A 149 -16.98 -7.81 42.56
N ASP A 150 -17.66 -7.17 43.51
CA ASP A 150 -18.74 -6.19 43.28
C ASP A 150 -18.20 -4.84 42.79
N MET A 151 -17.37 -4.85 41.75
CA MET A 151 -16.83 -3.63 41.16
C MET A 151 -16.57 -3.78 39.66
N GLY A 152 -16.79 -2.69 38.93
CA GLY A 152 -16.52 -2.64 37.49
C GLY A 152 -15.03 -2.54 37.17
N ILE A 153 -14.65 -2.86 35.92
CA ILE A 153 -13.27 -2.74 35.42
C ILE A 153 -12.71 -1.34 35.69
N GLU A 154 -13.48 -0.27 35.43
CA GLU A 154 -13.02 1.10 35.65
C GLU A 154 -12.69 1.41 37.11
N GLU A 155 -13.48 0.90 38.05
CA GLU A 155 -13.21 1.06 39.48
C GLU A 155 -12.00 0.25 39.91
N LEU A 156 -11.83 -0.96 39.37
CA LEU A 156 -10.68 -1.80 39.68
C LEU A 156 -9.40 -1.15 39.17
N LEU A 157 -9.40 -0.68 37.93
CA LEU A 157 -8.29 0.06 37.37
C LEU A 157 -7.99 1.31 38.19
N LYS A 158 -8.99 2.11 38.55
CA LYS A 158 -8.80 3.27 39.42
C LYS A 158 -8.16 2.89 40.77
N LYS A 159 -8.63 1.83 41.44
CA LYS A 159 -8.00 1.34 42.68
C LYS A 159 -6.55 0.91 42.46
N ILE A 160 -6.25 0.19 41.38
CA ILE A 160 -4.89 -0.25 41.05
C ILE A 160 -3.97 0.96 40.81
N PHE A 161 -4.42 1.95 40.03
CA PHE A 161 -3.63 3.15 39.73
C PHE A 161 -3.45 4.08 40.95
N GLN A 162 -4.41 4.10 41.87
CA GLN A 162 -4.35 4.89 43.10
C GLN A 162 -3.52 4.20 44.19
N THR A 163 -3.31 2.88 44.10
CA THR A 163 -2.48 2.14 45.05
C THR A 163 -1.00 2.31 44.74
N GLN A 164 -0.19 2.64 45.75
CA GLN A 164 1.25 2.89 45.59
C GLN A 164 2.00 1.66 45.03
N GLN A 165 1.60 0.45 45.43
CA GLN A 165 2.12 -0.81 44.87
C GLN A 165 1.72 -1.00 43.40
N GLY A 166 0.44 -0.76 43.06
CA GLY A 166 -0.05 -0.91 41.67
C GLY A 166 0.67 0.05 40.71
N ASN A 167 0.90 1.28 41.14
CA ASN A 167 1.62 2.28 40.35
C ASN A 167 3.12 1.93 40.17
N GLN A 168 3.74 1.25 41.15
CA GLN A 168 5.11 0.72 41.00
C GLN A 168 5.18 -0.45 40.02
N ILE A 169 4.24 -1.40 40.10
CA ILE A 169 4.15 -2.55 39.19
C ILE A 169 3.92 -2.08 37.75
N ILE A 170 3.00 -1.13 37.54
CA ILE A 170 2.72 -0.57 36.21
C ILE A 170 3.95 0.14 35.63
N LYS A 171 4.69 0.90 36.45
CA LYS A 171 5.96 1.51 36.01
C LYS A 171 6.99 0.45 35.60
N GLN A 172 7.13 -0.65 36.34
CA GLN A 172 8.05 -1.74 35.97
C GLN A 172 7.63 -2.41 34.66
N LEU A 173 6.34 -2.67 34.47
CA LEU A 173 5.78 -3.24 33.23
C LEU A 173 6.00 -2.34 32.01
N LEU A 174 5.81 -1.02 32.15
CA LEU A 174 6.02 -0.05 31.08
C LEU A 174 7.49 0.12 30.70
N ILE A 175 8.42 -0.13 31.63
CA ILE A 175 9.87 -0.07 31.40
C ILE A 175 10.41 -1.44 30.94
N GLY A 176 9.60 -2.49 30.95
CA GLY A 176 9.98 -3.84 30.51
C GLY A 176 10.91 -4.58 31.49
N GLN A 177 10.90 -4.21 32.78
CA GLN A 177 11.67 -4.89 33.83
C GLN A 177 10.85 -6.03 34.46
N SER A 178 11.50 -7.10 34.93
CA SER A 178 10.80 -8.24 35.53
C SER A 178 10.12 -7.85 36.85
N VAL A 179 8.88 -8.31 37.02
CA VAL A 179 7.99 -8.02 38.17
C VAL A 179 8.21 -9.02 39.32
N GLU A 180 9.14 -9.97 39.15
CA GLU A 180 9.47 -11.05 40.08
C GLU A 180 9.76 -10.62 41.54
N PRO A 181 10.44 -9.50 41.84
CA PRO A 181 10.80 -9.19 43.23
C PRO A 181 9.62 -8.78 44.13
N LEU A 182 8.40 -8.67 43.59
CA LEU A 182 7.19 -8.32 44.36
C LEU A 182 6.31 -9.54 44.70
N LEU A 183 6.52 -10.69 44.06
CA LEU A 183 5.75 -11.91 44.31
C LEU A 183 6.30 -12.76 45.48
N GLU A 184 7.56 -12.55 45.89
CA GLU A 184 8.17 -13.29 47.01
C GLU A 184 7.75 -12.79 48.41
N ARG A 185 6.82 -11.84 48.50
CA ARG A 185 6.31 -11.30 49.78
C ARG A 185 4.90 -11.78 50.15
N TYR A 186 4.37 -12.76 49.42
CA TYR A 186 3.11 -13.45 49.75
C TYR A 186 3.30 -14.95 49.75
#